data_AF-A0A8T6P9A1-F1
#
_entry.id   AF-A0A8T6P9A1-F1
#
_cell.length_a   1.000
_cell.length_b   1.000
_cell.length_c   1.000
_cell.angle_alpha   90.00
_cell.angle_beta   90.00
_cell.angle_gamma   90.00
#
_symmetry.space_group_name_H-M   'P 1'
#
loop_
_entity.id
_entity.type
_entity.pdbx_description
1 polymer ?
#
loop_
_entity_poly.entity_id
_entity_poly.type
_entity_poly.pdbx_seq_one_letter_code
_entity_poly.pdbx_strand_id
1 'polypeptide(L)'
;MNLSSRVERAHGPRSLTFAALLLVFSILACNFPGMAGSTEGSSVGGVTPDATVIVTTATSQPTLPPPTAVPTIAYTPEWEPSSCNFPVPGGYNVDCGYLIVPEDRSDPETRDIRLHVAIFRSSSPTPAPDPILHLSGGPGSSGLGLASYTLSSGSAAFLAQRDYIIFDQRGTGFSDPSLSCPERDNLNVDLLERDPPPDEADTLIR
;
A
#
# COMPACT_ATOMS: atom_id res chain seq x y z
N MET A 1 70.55 -21.11 24.17
CA MET A 1 70.48 -22.22 23.19
C MET A 1 69.30 -21.90 22.27
N ASN A 2 69.48 -21.16 21.16
CA ASN A 2 69.79 -21.61 19.78
C ASN A 2 68.82 -22.74 19.31
N LEU A 3 68.13 -22.77 18.16
CA LEU A 3 68.21 -22.20 16.77
C LEU A 3 66.77 -22.33 16.16
N SER A 4 66.17 -21.37 15.45
CA SER A 4 66.20 -21.09 13.99
C SER A 4 66.02 -22.28 13.00
N SER A 5 64.91 -22.27 12.23
CA SER A 5 64.82 -22.49 10.75
C SER A 5 63.36 -22.32 10.30
N ARG A 6 62.94 -21.35 9.46
CA ARG A 6 63.04 -21.25 7.97
C ARG A 6 62.65 -22.56 7.26
N VAL A 7 61.99 -22.64 6.12
CA VAL A 7 61.35 -21.77 5.10
C VAL A 7 60.68 -22.79 4.17
N GLU A 8 59.49 -22.54 3.64
CA GLU A 8 59.22 -22.94 2.24
C GLU A 8 58.07 -22.12 1.63
N ARG A 9 58.36 -21.66 0.43
CA ARG A 9 57.63 -20.68 -0.37
C ARG A 9 57.27 -21.44 -1.64
N ALA A 10 55.98 -21.65 -1.93
CA ALA A 10 55.55 -22.25 -3.19
C ALA A 10 54.85 -21.20 -4.07
N HIS A 11 55.46 -20.99 -5.24
CA HIS A 11 54.97 -20.20 -6.37
C HIS A 11 53.95 -21.01 -7.20
N GLY A 12 52.95 -20.33 -7.76
CA GLY A 12 52.14 -20.86 -8.87
C GLY A 12 51.14 -19.81 -9.38
N PRO A 13 50.83 -19.76 -10.69
CA PRO A 13 51.03 -18.54 -11.48
C PRO A 13 49.78 -17.71 -11.81
N ARG A 14 50.04 -16.46 -12.21
CA ARG A 14 49.13 -15.51 -12.89
C ARG A 14 49.11 -15.79 -14.40
N SER A 15 47.93 -15.77 -15.03
CA SER A 15 47.70 -15.49 -16.46
C SER A 15 46.21 -15.18 -16.65
N LEU A 16 45.77 -13.95 -16.87
CA LEU A 16 45.64 -13.25 -18.16
C LEU A 16 45.17 -14.13 -19.33
N THR A 17 43.90 -13.97 -19.72
CA THR A 17 43.43 -14.16 -21.10
C THR A 17 42.41 -13.10 -21.46
N PHE A 18 42.66 -12.53 -22.63
CA PHE A 18 41.98 -11.45 -23.33
C PHE A 18 40.63 -11.88 -23.92
N ALA A 19 39.71 -10.92 -23.99
CA ALA A 19 38.89 -10.51 -25.13
C ALA A 19 38.18 -11.54 -26.05
N ALA A 20 36.96 -11.11 -26.43
CA ALA A 20 36.20 -11.43 -27.64
C ALA A 20 35.24 -12.64 -27.60
N LEU A 21 33.95 -12.34 -27.47
CA LEU A 21 32.98 -12.77 -28.47
C LEU A 21 31.80 -11.80 -28.51
N LEU A 22 31.73 -11.05 -29.61
CA LEU A 22 30.60 -10.25 -30.06
C LEU A 22 29.54 -11.15 -30.72
N LEU A 23 28.29 -10.69 -30.67
CA LEU A 23 27.18 -10.95 -31.61
C LEU A 23 26.46 -12.31 -31.54
N VAL A 24 25.32 -12.35 -30.85
CA VAL A 24 24.08 -12.91 -31.44
C VAL A 24 22.91 -11.98 -31.13
N PHE A 25 22.42 -11.36 -32.20
CA PHE A 25 21.12 -10.72 -32.38
C PHE A 25 19.96 -11.56 -31.83
N SER A 26 19.03 -10.95 -31.11
CA SER A 26 17.58 -11.05 -31.42
C SER A 26 16.78 -10.15 -30.48
N ILE A 27 16.64 -8.91 -30.93
CA ILE A 27 15.58 -7.98 -30.53
C ILE A 27 14.26 -8.59 -31.03
N LEU A 28 13.48 -9.21 -30.15
CA LEU A 28 12.09 -9.51 -30.45
C LEU A 28 11.23 -8.38 -29.90
N ALA A 29 11.04 -7.37 -30.76
CA ALA A 29 10.01 -6.37 -30.61
C ALA A 29 8.64 -7.06 -30.69
N CYS A 30 7.98 -7.24 -29.55
CA CYS A 30 6.54 -7.48 -29.53
C CYS A 30 5.85 -6.19 -29.99
N ASN A 31 5.54 -6.19 -31.27
CA ASN A 31 4.55 -5.34 -31.90
C ASN A 31 3.21 -5.47 -31.14
N PHE A 32 2.76 -4.39 -30.50
CA PHE A 32 1.36 -4.22 -30.14
C PHE A 32 0.70 -3.35 -31.22
N PRO A 33 -0.04 -3.94 -32.18
CA PRO A 33 -0.92 -3.17 -33.04
C PRO A 33 -2.07 -2.59 -32.21
N GLY A 34 -2.33 -1.30 -32.44
CA GLY A 34 -3.40 -0.56 -31.78
C GLY A 34 -4.77 -1.17 -32.02
N MET A 35 -5.58 -1.21 -30.96
CA MET A 35 -7.02 -1.40 -31.08
C MET A 35 -7.69 -0.04 -31.06
N ALA A 36 -8.19 0.33 -32.24
CA ALA A 36 -9.05 1.47 -32.48
C ALA A 36 -10.40 1.28 -31.78
N GLY A 37 -10.92 2.40 -31.28
CA GLY A 37 -12.22 2.48 -30.61
C GLY A 37 -13.38 2.09 -31.53
N SER A 38 -14.37 1.44 -30.93
CA SER A 38 -15.67 1.18 -31.54
C SER A 38 -16.66 2.18 -30.95
N THR A 39 -17.00 3.22 -31.72
CA THR A 39 -18.14 4.09 -31.47
C THR A 39 -19.34 3.50 -32.17
N GLU A 40 -20.28 2.93 -31.41
CA GLU A 40 -21.60 2.60 -31.94
C GLU A 40 -22.43 3.87 -32.05
N GLY A 41 -22.57 4.36 -33.29
CA GLY A 41 -23.58 5.33 -33.66
C GLY A 41 -24.90 4.62 -33.92
N SER A 42 -25.96 5.06 -33.27
CA SER A 42 -27.33 4.67 -33.59
C SER A 42 -28.22 5.90 -33.78
N SER A 43 -29.22 5.69 -34.61
CA SER A 43 -29.74 6.55 -35.65
C SER A 43 -30.70 7.66 -35.24
N VAL A 44 -30.69 8.70 -36.08
CA VAL A 44 -31.50 9.92 -36.12
C VAL A 44 -33.02 9.64 -36.21
N GLY A 45 -33.79 10.22 -35.29
CA GLY A 45 -35.21 10.55 -35.46
C GLY A 45 -35.33 12.00 -35.94
N GLY A 46 -36.00 12.23 -37.06
CA GLY A 46 -36.06 13.51 -37.74
C GLY A 46 -36.77 14.62 -36.96
N VAL A 47 -36.26 15.84 -37.09
CA VAL A 47 -36.98 17.07 -36.72
C VAL A 47 -36.68 18.13 -37.79
N THR A 48 -37.74 18.80 -38.20
CA THR A 48 -37.85 19.79 -39.29
C THR A 48 -36.97 21.03 -39.11
N PRO A 49 -36.58 21.72 -40.19
CA PRO A 49 -35.77 22.93 -40.11
C PRO A 49 -36.67 24.17 -40.01
N ASP A 50 -37.18 24.48 -38.83
CA ASP A 50 -37.63 25.86 -38.57
C ASP A 50 -37.69 26.16 -37.07
N ALA A 51 -36.57 26.64 -36.53
CA ALA A 51 -36.46 27.50 -35.35
C ALA A 51 -34.99 27.58 -34.95
N THR A 52 -34.37 28.75 -35.10
CA THR A 52 -33.07 29.04 -34.50
C THR A 52 -33.26 29.17 -32.99
N VAL A 53 -33.12 28.06 -32.26
CA VAL A 53 -33.10 28.07 -30.80
C VAL A 53 -31.70 28.46 -30.36
N ILE A 54 -31.53 29.72 -29.93
CA ILE A 54 -30.30 30.14 -29.23
C ILE A 54 -30.34 29.52 -27.84
N VAL A 55 -29.66 28.38 -27.68
CA VAL A 55 -29.47 27.75 -26.37
C VAL A 55 -28.39 28.53 -25.62
N THR A 56 -28.81 29.50 -24.82
CA THR A 56 -27.92 30.16 -23.84
C THR A 56 -27.73 29.20 -22.68
N THR A 57 -26.67 28.37 -22.72
CA THR A 57 -26.26 27.56 -21.57
C THR A 57 -25.71 28.49 -20.49
N ALA A 58 -26.51 28.73 -19.45
CA ALA A 58 -26.03 29.38 -18.23
C ALA A 58 -25.10 28.40 -17.49
N THR A 59 -23.80 28.70 -17.49
CA THR A 59 -22.79 27.95 -16.72
C THR A 59 -22.96 28.28 -15.24
N SER A 60 -23.86 27.58 -14.55
CA SER A 60 -23.94 27.64 -13.09
C SER A 60 -22.75 26.88 -12.51
N GLN A 61 -21.73 27.60 -12.06
CA GLN A 61 -20.62 27.01 -11.32
C GLN A 61 -21.15 26.51 -9.97
N PRO A 62 -21.03 25.21 -9.64
CA PRO A 62 -21.45 24.70 -8.34
C PRO A 62 -20.64 25.44 -7.26
N THR A 63 -21.34 26.16 -6.40
CA THR A 63 -20.74 26.85 -5.26
C THR A 63 -20.35 25.78 -4.26
N LEU A 64 -19.04 25.60 -4.04
CA LEU A 64 -18.56 24.70 -2.99
C LEU A 64 -19.12 25.19 -1.65
N PRO A 65 -19.72 24.31 -0.83
CA PRO A 65 -20.17 24.70 0.50
C PRO A 65 -19.00 25.27 1.29
N PRO A 66 -19.24 26.21 2.23
CA PRO A 66 -18.20 26.70 3.13
C PRO A 66 -17.49 25.51 3.78
N PRO A 67 -16.16 25.54 3.94
CA PRO A 67 -15.45 24.47 4.61
C PRO A 67 -16.04 24.28 6.01
N THR A 68 -16.56 23.09 6.28
CA THR A 68 -17.03 22.71 7.62
C THR A 68 -15.88 22.95 8.60
N ALA A 69 -16.15 23.64 9.71
CA ALA A 69 -15.16 23.86 10.74
C ALA A 69 -14.57 22.51 11.17
N VAL A 70 -13.24 22.40 11.16
CA VAL A 70 -12.55 21.20 11.66
C VAL A 70 -12.95 21.01 13.12
N PRO A 71 -13.43 19.83 13.52
CA PRO A 71 -13.85 19.61 14.90
C PRO A 71 -12.67 19.91 15.83
N THR A 72 -12.91 20.76 16.84
CA THR A 72 -11.92 21.02 17.89
C THR A 72 -11.82 19.75 18.73
N ILE A 73 -10.66 19.13 18.73
CA ILE A 73 -10.42 17.89 19.47
C ILE A 73 -10.11 18.26 20.92
N ALA A 74 -10.80 17.67 21.89
CA ALA A 74 -10.70 18.02 23.32
C ALA A 74 -9.51 17.37 24.04
N TYR A 75 -8.69 16.57 23.33
CA TYR A 75 -7.52 15.89 23.87
C TYR A 75 -6.29 16.14 22.99
N THR A 76 -5.11 15.91 23.55
CA THR A 76 -3.84 15.97 22.81
C THR A 76 -3.37 14.55 22.50
N PRO A 77 -3.23 14.15 21.22
CA PRO A 77 -2.64 12.86 20.88
C PRO A 77 -1.18 12.78 21.35
N GLU A 78 -0.76 11.62 21.83
CA GLU A 78 0.63 11.35 22.22
C GLU A 78 1.31 10.43 21.19
N TRP A 79 2.60 10.67 20.94
CA TRP A 79 3.43 9.83 20.08
C TRP A 79 4.44 9.06 20.92
N GLU A 80 4.40 7.74 20.85
CA GLU A 80 5.33 6.85 21.52
C GLU A 80 6.17 6.07 20.49
N PRO A 81 7.46 6.38 20.31
CA PRO A 81 8.32 5.63 19.39
C PRO A 81 8.41 4.15 19.74
N SER A 82 8.44 3.27 18.73
CA SER A 82 8.52 1.82 18.92
C SER A 82 9.33 1.14 17.81
N SER A 83 9.63 -0.15 18.01
CA SER A 83 10.03 -1.01 16.90
C SER A 83 8.90 -1.16 15.87
N CYS A 84 9.25 -1.43 14.62
CA CYS A 84 8.29 -1.85 13.61
C CYS A 84 7.90 -3.30 13.84
N ASN A 85 6.73 -3.54 14.43
CA ASN A 85 6.29 -4.89 14.82
C ASN A 85 5.67 -5.70 13.66
N PHE A 86 5.99 -5.33 12.41
CA PHE A 86 5.54 -5.99 11.19
C PHE A 86 6.73 -6.26 10.26
N PRO A 87 6.60 -7.15 9.26
CA PRO A 87 7.67 -7.40 8.30
C PRO A 87 7.92 -6.18 7.41
N VAL A 88 8.88 -5.33 7.79
CA VAL A 88 9.26 -4.15 7.01
C VAL A 88 9.94 -4.60 5.71
N PRO A 89 9.49 -4.13 4.54
CA PRO A 89 10.19 -4.40 3.29
C PRO A 89 11.61 -3.86 3.30
N GLY A 90 12.56 -4.59 2.72
CA GLY A 90 13.94 -4.14 2.62
C GLY A 90 14.10 -2.88 1.75
N GLY A 91 15.12 -2.07 2.04
CA GLY A 91 15.49 -0.90 1.24
C GLY A 91 14.76 0.40 1.59
N TYR A 92 13.97 0.42 2.65
CA TYR A 92 13.28 1.62 3.14
C TYR A 92 13.83 2.08 4.49
N ASN A 93 13.86 3.39 4.69
CA ASN A 93 14.04 4.00 6.01
C ASN A 93 12.66 4.22 6.63
N VAL A 94 12.40 3.61 7.79
CA VAL A 94 11.07 3.57 8.39
C VAL A 94 11.14 3.91 9.87
N ASP A 95 10.36 4.91 10.27
CA ASP A 95 10.12 5.22 11.68
C ASP A 95 8.80 4.61 12.13
N CYS A 96 8.80 3.92 13.26
CA CYS A 96 7.62 3.29 13.81
C CYS A 96 7.31 3.81 15.21
N GLY A 97 6.04 3.75 15.56
CA GLY A 97 5.55 4.15 16.86
C GLY A 97 4.06 3.93 17.01
N TYR A 98 3.57 4.28 18.19
CA TYR A 98 2.17 4.28 18.53
C TYR A 98 1.66 5.72 18.63
N LEU A 99 0.53 5.96 17.98
CA LEU A 99 -0.29 7.14 18.21
C LEU A 99 -1.31 6.80 19.30
N ILE A 100 -1.13 7.39 20.49
CA ILE A 100 -1.98 7.18 21.66
C ILE A 100 -3.08 8.22 21.67
N VAL A 101 -4.32 7.74 21.82
CA VAL A 101 -5.55 8.52 21.70
C VAL A 101 -6.64 7.87 22.56
N PRO A 102 -7.60 8.66 23.07
CA PRO A 102 -8.73 8.09 23.78
C PRO A 102 -9.58 7.23 22.84
N GLU A 103 -10.16 6.18 23.41
CA GLU A 103 -11.10 5.31 22.72
C GLU A 103 -12.33 6.11 22.31
N ASP A 104 -12.94 6.89 23.20
CA ASP A 104 -13.99 7.82 22.80
C ASP A 104 -13.38 9.20 22.53
N ARG A 105 -13.48 9.68 21.29
CA ARG A 105 -12.93 10.99 20.90
C ARG A 105 -13.75 12.16 21.43
N SER A 106 -14.96 11.89 21.94
CA SER A 106 -15.84 12.87 22.58
C SER A 106 -15.67 12.93 24.11
N ASP A 107 -15.08 11.89 24.72
CA ASP A 107 -14.81 11.80 26.15
C ASP A 107 -13.32 11.46 26.40
N PRO A 108 -12.49 12.48 26.69
CA PRO A 108 -11.04 12.31 26.85
C PRO A 108 -10.66 11.49 28.09
N GLU A 109 -11.60 11.23 29.01
CA GLU A 109 -11.36 10.43 30.22
C GLU A 109 -11.56 8.93 29.98
N THR A 110 -11.93 8.52 28.76
CA THR A 110 -12.01 7.12 28.38
C THR A 110 -10.63 6.47 28.27
N ARG A 111 -10.62 5.13 28.27
CA ARG A 111 -9.37 4.38 28.11
C ARG A 111 -8.66 4.77 26.82
N ASP A 112 -7.34 4.78 26.85
CA ASP A 112 -6.54 4.96 25.64
C ASP A 112 -6.53 3.71 24.76
N ILE A 113 -6.31 3.96 23.47
CA ILE A 113 -5.95 2.97 22.47
C ILE A 113 -4.66 3.40 21.78
N ARG A 114 -3.90 2.43 21.28
CA ARG A 114 -2.61 2.66 20.64
C ARG A 114 -2.71 2.25 19.18
N LEU A 115 -2.63 3.22 18.27
CA LEU A 115 -2.63 2.95 16.84
C LEU A 115 -1.19 2.77 16.36
N HIS A 116 -0.85 1.60 15.81
CA HIS A 116 0.50 1.37 15.32
C HIS A 116 0.68 2.07 13.96
N VAL A 117 1.68 2.93 13.87
CA VAL A 117 2.01 3.74 12.70
C VAL A 117 3.41 3.40 12.21
N ALA A 118 3.58 3.39 10.89
CA ALA A 118 4.87 3.36 10.21
C ALA A 118 4.97 4.53 9.22
N ILE A 119 6.04 5.29 9.34
CA ILE A 119 6.38 6.41 8.47
C ILE A 119 7.53 5.96 7.58
N PHE A 120 7.22 5.61 6.34
CA PHE A 120 8.23 5.34 5.32
C PHE A 120 8.77 6.69 4.83
N ARG A 121 10.06 6.93 5.08
CA ARG A 121 10.71 8.20 4.75
C ARG A 121 10.99 8.30 3.26
N SER A 122 10.73 9.49 2.72
CA SER A 122 11.11 9.85 1.36
C SER A 122 12.63 9.70 1.15
N SER A 123 13.00 9.27 -0.05
CA SER A 123 14.38 9.19 -0.52
C SER A 123 14.94 10.56 -0.96
N SER A 124 14.08 11.56 -1.17
CA SER A 124 14.50 12.93 -1.46
C SER A 124 15.24 13.55 -0.26
N PRO A 125 16.37 14.24 -0.45
CA PRO A 125 17.03 15.02 0.61
C PRO A 125 16.18 16.21 1.08
N THR A 126 15.18 16.62 0.28
CA THR A 126 14.21 17.66 0.61
C THR A 126 12.79 17.15 0.29
N PRO A 127 12.21 16.31 1.16
CA PRO A 127 10.84 15.82 0.98
C PRO A 127 9.85 16.98 0.97
N ALA A 128 8.76 16.83 0.21
CA ALA A 128 7.64 17.75 0.29
C ALA A 128 6.96 17.66 1.67
N PRO A 129 6.42 18.78 2.20
CA PRO A 129 5.97 18.87 3.59
C PRO A 129 4.66 18.09 3.87
N ASP A 130 3.90 17.76 2.84
CA ASP A 130 2.64 17.02 2.92
C ASP A 130 2.86 15.51 2.67
N PRO A 131 2.77 14.67 3.72
CA PRO A 131 2.89 13.22 3.57
C PRO A 131 1.64 12.62 2.93
N ILE A 132 1.76 11.39 2.44
CA ILE A 132 0.61 10.60 1.99
C ILE A 132 0.20 9.65 3.11
N LEU A 133 -1.08 9.69 3.50
CA LEU A 133 -1.65 8.75 4.44
C LEU A 133 -2.36 7.62 3.70
N HIS A 134 -1.89 6.40 3.88
CA HIS A 134 -2.52 5.19 3.37
C HIS A 134 -3.60 4.71 4.33
N LEU A 135 -4.80 4.51 3.80
CA LEU A 135 -5.90 3.86 4.51
C LEU A 135 -6.15 2.50 3.85
N SER A 136 -5.96 1.43 4.62
CA SER A 136 -6.24 0.10 4.12
C SER A 136 -7.76 -0.07 3.89
N GLY A 137 -8.12 -0.65 2.74
CA GLY A 137 -9.49 -1.06 2.43
C GLY A 137 -9.92 -2.30 3.23
N GLY A 138 -11.20 -2.63 3.23
CA GLY A 138 -11.75 -3.69 4.10
C GLY A 138 -13.17 -3.38 4.52
N PRO A 139 -13.55 -3.45 5.81
CA PRO A 139 -12.78 -3.14 7.02
C PRO A 139 -11.99 -4.30 7.61
N GLY A 140 -11.21 -4.04 8.67
CA GLY A 140 -10.54 -5.07 9.47
C GLY A 140 -9.15 -5.49 9.00
N SER A 141 -8.71 -5.03 7.83
CA SER A 141 -7.36 -5.32 7.33
C SER A 141 -6.28 -4.60 8.16
N SER A 142 -5.11 -5.23 8.25
CA SER A 142 -3.89 -4.58 8.72
C SER A 142 -3.20 -3.90 7.54
N GLY A 143 -3.13 -2.56 7.57
CA GLY A 143 -2.38 -1.78 6.59
C GLY A 143 -0.89 -2.08 6.69
N LEU A 144 -0.36 -2.22 7.92
CA LEU A 144 1.04 -2.56 8.16
C LEU A 144 1.37 -3.99 7.73
N GLY A 145 0.46 -4.94 7.97
CA GLY A 145 0.59 -6.33 7.52
C GLY A 145 0.61 -6.46 5.99
N LEU A 146 0.03 -5.49 5.27
CA LEU A 146 0.03 -5.41 3.81
C LEU A 146 1.06 -4.42 3.25
N ALA A 147 1.93 -3.82 4.08
CA ALA A 147 2.86 -2.77 3.66
C ALA A 147 3.74 -3.19 2.46
N SER A 148 4.27 -4.41 2.47
CA SER A 148 5.04 -4.99 1.36
C SER A 148 4.26 -5.00 0.05
N TYR A 149 3.00 -5.41 0.10
CA TYR A 149 2.12 -5.44 -1.07
C TYR A 149 1.79 -4.02 -1.53
N THR A 150 1.42 -3.13 -0.60
CA THR A 150 1.09 -1.73 -0.91
C THR A 150 2.23 -0.99 -1.59
N LEU A 151 3.47 -1.18 -1.13
CA LEU A 151 4.64 -0.53 -1.72
C LEU A 151 4.99 -1.13 -3.09
N SER A 152 4.99 -2.46 -3.20
CA SER A 152 5.30 -3.15 -4.47
C SER A 152 4.24 -2.97 -5.56
N SER A 153 2.99 -2.67 -5.19
CA SER A 153 1.88 -2.39 -6.13
C SER A 153 1.84 -0.94 -6.66
N GLY A 154 2.91 -0.17 -6.42
CA GLY A 154 3.12 1.15 -7.03
C GLY A 154 3.21 2.31 -6.05
N SER A 155 2.80 2.12 -4.78
CA SER A 155 2.85 3.20 -3.78
C SER A 155 4.27 3.65 -3.45
N ALA A 156 5.28 2.81 -3.69
CA ALA A 156 6.68 3.18 -3.53
C ALA A 156 7.09 4.38 -4.41
N ALA A 157 6.38 4.65 -5.52
CA ALA A 157 6.66 5.80 -6.37
C ALA A 157 6.51 7.15 -5.63
N PHE A 158 5.64 7.21 -4.61
CA PHE A 158 5.43 8.43 -3.83
C PHE A 158 6.63 8.79 -2.94
N LEU A 159 7.42 7.80 -2.52
CA LEU A 159 8.62 7.97 -1.70
C LEU A 159 9.78 8.66 -2.44
N ALA A 160 9.62 8.93 -3.73
CA ALA A 160 10.54 9.81 -4.46
C ALA A 160 10.47 11.27 -3.97
N GLN A 161 9.33 11.69 -3.40
CA GLN A 161 9.10 13.09 -3.04
C GLN A 161 8.42 13.29 -1.68
N ARG A 162 7.72 12.29 -1.13
CA ARG A 162 6.85 12.43 0.03
C ARG A 162 7.07 11.30 1.01
N ASP A 163 6.94 11.58 2.30
CA ASP A 163 6.81 10.53 3.30
C ASP A 163 5.47 9.79 3.06
N TYR A 164 5.49 8.47 3.25
CA TYR A 164 4.32 7.62 3.08
C TYR A 164 3.99 6.97 4.43
N ILE A 165 2.83 7.29 4.97
CA ILE A 165 2.39 6.85 6.29
C ILE A 165 1.40 5.71 6.12
N ILE A 166 1.70 4.57 6.71
CA ILE A 166 0.79 3.43 6.81
C ILE A 166 0.53 3.23 8.30
N PHE A 167 -0.72 2.97 8.67
CA PHE A 167 -1.05 2.64 10.05
C PHE A 167 -2.17 1.60 10.09
N ASP A 168 -2.26 0.92 11.22
CA ASP A 168 -3.38 0.04 11.50
C ASP A 168 -4.48 0.82 12.21
N GLN A 169 -5.68 0.73 11.67
CA GLN A 169 -6.86 1.37 12.24
C GLN A 169 -7.19 0.77 13.62
N ARG A 170 -8.09 1.41 14.36
CA ARG A 170 -8.56 0.89 15.66
C ARG A 170 -9.02 -0.55 15.50
N GLY A 171 -8.52 -1.44 16.35
CA GLY A 171 -8.95 -2.83 16.38
C GLY A 171 -8.35 -3.71 15.27
N THR A 172 -7.45 -3.21 14.42
CA THR A 172 -6.85 -4.01 13.35
C THR A 172 -5.36 -4.24 13.56
N GLY A 173 -4.87 -5.35 13.02
CA GLY A 173 -3.44 -5.69 12.95
C GLY A 173 -2.70 -5.49 14.27
N PHE A 174 -1.68 -4.63 14.23
CA PHE A 174 -0.72 -4.38 15.31
C PHE A 174 -1.13 -3.23 16.24
N SER A 175 -2.31 -2.63 16.04
CA SER A 175 -2.90 -1.66 16.96
C SER A 175 -3.49 -2.36 18.19
N ASP A 176 -3.51 -1.66 19.31
CA ASP A 176 -3.91 -2.20 20.62
C ASP A 176 -5.11 -1.42 21.20
N PRO A 177 -6.19 -2.11 21.61
CA PRO A 177 -6.42 -3.55 21.47
C PRO A 177 -6.70 -3.96 20.02
N SER A 178 -6.26 -5.16 19.66
CA SER A 178 -6.64 -5.81 18.40
C SER A 178 -8.00 -6.52 18.59
N LEU A 179 -8.88 -6.41 17.59
CA LEU A 179 -10.17 -7.11 17.54
C LEU A 179 -10.09 -8.35 16.63
N SER A 180 -8.89 -8.87 16.40
CA SER A 180 -8.70 -10.16 15.74
C SER A 180 -9.35 -11.26 16.58
N CYS A 181 -9.98 -12.23 15.90
CA CYS A 181 -10.66 -13.35 16.52
C CYS A 181 -10.06 -14.65 15.98
N PRO A 182 -8.90 -15.11 16.51
CA PRO A 182 -8.25 -16.32 16.05
C PRO A 182 -9.17 -17.54 16.08
N GLU A 183 -10.10 -17.62 17.03
CA GLU A 183 -11.08 -18.70 17.14
C GLU A 183 -12.05 -18.70 15.95
N ARG A 184 -12.47 -17.52 15.48
CA ARG A 184 -13.32 -17.39 14.29
C ARG A 184 -12.54 -17.73 13.03
N ASP A 185 -11.29 -17.29 12.96
CA ASP A 185 -10.44 -17.53 11.80
C ASP A 185 -10.10 -19.03 11.67
N ASN A 186 -9.80 -19.70 12.79
CA ASN A 186 -9.62 -21.15 12.85
C ASN A 186 -10.90 -21.90 12.46
N LEU A 187 -12.06 -21.50 12.99
CA LEU A 187 -13.33 -22.10 12.62
C LEU A 187 -13.59 -21.98 11.10
N ASN A 188 -13.27 -20.84 10.50
CA ASN A 188 -13.41 -20.66 9.05
C ASN A 188 -12.50 -21.63 8.27
N VAL A 189 -11.27 -21.84 8.73
CA VAL A 189 -10.36 -22.84 8.13
C VAL A 189 -10.94 -24.25 8.27
N ASP A 190 -11.35 -24.62 9.48
CA ASP A 190 -11.94 -25.94 9.76
C ASP A 190 -13.18 -26.22 8.89
N LEU A 191 -14.03 -25.21 8.67
CA LEU A 191 -15.22 -25.33 7.83
C LEU A 191 -14.88 -25.48 6.34
N LEU A 192 -13.79 -24.87 5.87
CA LEU A 192 -13.33 -25.00 4.49
C LEU A 192 -12.69 -26.37 4.21
N GLU A 193 -12.05 -26.97 5.22
CA GLU A 193 -11.43 -28.29 5.11
C GLU A 193 -12.42 -29.45 5.28
N ARG A 194 -13.61 -29.17 5.83
CA ARG A 194 -14.65 -30.17 6.00
C ARG A 194 -15.26 -30.57 4.65
N ASP A 195 -15.20 -31.85 4.32
CA ASP A 195 -16.00 -32.45 3.25
C ASP A 195 -17.46 -32.59 3.72
N PRO A 196 -18.42 -31.81 3.17
CA PRO A 196 -19.81 -31.92 3.59
C PRO A 196 -20.41 -33.25 3.11
N PRO A 197 -21.26 -33.91 3.90
CA PRO A 197 -21.96 -35.09 3.44
C PRO A 197 -22.87 -34.76 2.24
N PRO A 198 -23.18 -35.76 1.37
CA PRO A 198 -23.84 -35.51 0.08
C PRO A 198 -25.20 -34.79 0.17
N ASP A 199 -25.92 -34.97 1.27
CA ASP A 199 -27.22 -34.35 1.54
C ASP A 199 -27.11 -32.85 1.91
N GLU A 200 -25.98 -32.42 2.47
CA GLU A 200 -25.71 -31.02 2.78
C GLU A 200 -25.16 -30.26 1.57
N ALA A 201 -24.34 -30.92 0.74
CA ALA A 201 -23.78 -30.34 -0.48
C ALA A 201 -24.87 -29.85 -1.46
N ASP A 202 -25.95 -30.62 -1.60
CA ASP A 202 -27.11 -30.26 -2.45
C ASP A 202 -27.89 -29.03 -1.93
N THR A 203 -27.75 -28.71 -0.64
CA THR A 203 -28.45 -27.57 -0.01
C THR A 203 -27.66 -26.27 -0.14
N LEU A 204 -26.33 -26.33 -0.25
CA LEU A 204 -25.44 -25.14 -0.33
C LEU A 204 -25.34 -24.52 -1.75
N ILE A 205 -25.87 -25.18 -2.78
CA ILE A 205 -25.78 -24.77 -4.20
C ILE A 205 -27.10 -24.13 -4.71
N ARG A 206 -28.12 -23.99 -3.86
CA ARG A 206 -29.39 -23.30 -4.18
C ARG A 206 -29.45 -21.91 -3.55
#